data_AF-A0A382L813-F1
#
_entry.id   AF-A0A382L813-F1
#
_cell.length_a   1.000
_cell.length_b   1.000
_cell.length_c   1.000
_cell.angle_alpha   90.00
_cell.angle_beta   90.00
_cell.angle_gamma   90.00
#
_symmetry.space_group_name_H-M   'P 1'
#
loop_
_entity.id
_entity.type
_entity.pdbx_description
1 polymer ?
#
loop_
_entity_poly.entity_id
_entity_poly.type
_entity_poly.pdbx_seq_one_letter_code
_entity_poly.pdbx_strand_id
1 'polypeptide(L)'
;MKKLFVVLFLIFNSLKVQAIEPLKNYSLENILENDEINYKILEGCISLYMAVTELTRERYPDLGDQFSEMTETLNPYGIISLSKMQGQPYNEAKNIFFNNVSNLKDQYIDEMNKNGKLNGSYFKGSFLGDDLSFCYEVTRYLQLAIMESLGE
;
A
#
# COMPACT_ATOMS: atom_id res chain seq x y z
N MET A 1 -10.03 8.90 57.63
CA MET A 1 -10.11 8.10 56.38
C MET A 1 -9.99 9.05 55.19
N LYS A 2 -8.77 9.30 54.71
CA LYS A 2 -8.53 10.16 53.54
C LYS A 2 -8.71 9.31 52.29
N LYS A 3 -9.77 9.55 51.53
CA LYS A 3 -10.00 8.88 50.24
C LYS A 3 -9.05 9.52 49.22
N LEU A 4 -8.05 8.75 48.78
CA LEU A 4 -7.15 9.12 47.70
C LEU A 4 -7.92 8.99 46.38
N PHE A 5 -8.27 10.10 45.74
CA PHE A 5 -8.79 10.07 44.37
C PHE A 5 -7.59 9.96 43.43
N VAL A 6 -7.35 8.75 42.92
CA VAL A 6 -6.38 8.52 41.84
C VAL A 6 -7.08 8.88 40.53
N VAL A 7 -6.80 10.08 40.02
CA VAL A 7 -7.21 10.47 38.66
C VAL A 7 -6.25 9.79 37.69
N LEU A 8 -6.73 8.75 37.01
CA LEU A 8 -6.00 8.08 35.93
C LEU A 8 -6.00 8.98 34.70
N PHE A 9 -4.93 9.78 34.53
CA PHE A 9 -4.67 10.53 33.31
C PHE A 9 -4.20 9.54 32.23
N LEU A 10 -5.14 8.94 31.50
CA LEU A 10 -4.83 8.25 30.25
C LEU A 10 -4.49 9.31 29.22
N ILE A 11 -3.19 9.62 29.08
CA ILE A 11 -2.65 10.40 27.97
C ILE A 11 -2.80 9.51 26.74
N PHE A 12 -3.94 9.60 26.06
CA PHE A 12 -4.05 9.11 24.70
C PHE A 12 -3.13 9.98 23.84
N ASN A 13 -1.89 9.51 23.62
CA ASN A 13 -1.18 9.89 22.42
C ASN A 13 -2.01 9.33 21.26
N SER A 14 -2.99 10.11 20.79
CA SER A 14 -3.56 9.87 19.47
C SER A 14 -2.42 10.15 18.49
N LEU A 15 -1.58 9.14 18.24
CA LEU A 15 -0.83 9.07 16.99
C LEU A 15 -1.89 9.29 15.93
N LYS A 16 -1.92 10.49 15.34
CA LYS A 16 -2.82 10.78 14.23
C LYS A 16 -2.33 9.89 13.10
N VAL A 17 -2.85 8.67 13.04
CA VAL A 17 -2.72 7.81 11.88
C VAL A 17 -3.35 8.61 10.75
N GLN A 18 -2.51 9.10 9.84
CA GLN A 18 -2.98 9.82 8.69
C GLN A 18 -3.87 8.86 7.90
N ALA A 19 -5.10 9.28 7.60
CA ALA A 19 -6.00 8.44 6.83
C ALA A 19 -5.35 8.15 5.47
N ILE A 20 -5.35 6.88 5.08
CA ILE A 20 -4.86 6.46 3.77
C ILE A 20 -5.68 7.19 2.70
N GLU A 21 -4.98 7.83 1.76
CA GLU A 21 -5.61 8.50 0.64
C GLU A 21 -6.00 7.46 -0.43
N PRO A 22 -7.26 7.46 -0.92
CA PRO A 22 -7.68 6.53 -1.97
C PRO A 22 -6.89 6.71 -3.27
N LEU A 23 -6.30 5.63 -3.76
CA LEU A 23 -5.48 5.62 -4.99
C LEU A 23 -6.31 5.78 -6.26
N LYS A 24 -7.59 5.35 -6.25
CA LYS A 24 -8.48 5.51 -7.41
C LYS A 24 -8.71 6.96 -7.87
N ASN A 25 -8.29 7.93 -7.06
CA ASN A 25 -8.36 9.35 -7.41
C ASN A 25 -7.28 9.75 -8.43
N TYR A 26 -6.30 8.88 -8.67
CA TYR A 26 -5.28 9.04 -9.69
C TYR A 26 -5.66 8.34 -11.00
N SER A 27 -5.00 8.71 -12.08
CA SER A 27 -5.13 8.13 -13.42
C SER A 27 -3.84 7.39 -13.82
N LEU A 28 -3.93 6.49 -14.80
CA LEU A 28 -2.76 5.79 -15.32
C LEU A 28 -1.76 6.75 -15.94
N GLU A 29 -2.21 7.84 -16.55
CA GLU A 29 -1.38 8.91 -17.12
C GLU A 29 -0.49 9.55 -16.05
N ASN A 30 -0.96 9.64 -14.79
CA ASN A 30 -0.18 10.23 -13.71
C ASN A 30 1.12 9.47 -13.40
N ILE A 31 1.19 8.18 -13.74
CA ILE A 31 2.40 7.35 -13.57
C ILE A 31 3.55 7.89 -14.43
N LEU A 32 3.25 8.43 -15.61
CA LEU A 32 4.25 8.91 -16.55
C LEU A 32 4.64 10.37 -16.32
N GLU A 33 3.68 11.19 -15.90
CA GLU A 33 3.82 12.65 -15.94
C GLU A 33 4.38 13.25 -14.66
N ASN A 34 4.30 12.53 -13.53
CA ASN A 34 4.68 13.08 -12.24
C ASN A 34 5.37 12.04 -11.34
N ASP A 35 6.66 12.25 -11.08
CA ASP A 35 7.49 11.32 -10.29
C ASP A 35 7.01 11.14 -8.85
N GLU A 36 6.44 12.18 -8.23
CA GLU A 36 5.90 12.11 -6.87
C GLU A 36 4.60 11.28 -6.84
N ILE A 37 3.70 11.52 -7.78
CA ILE A 37 2.44 10.77 -7.87
C ILE A 37 2.70 9.32 -8.27
N ASN A 38 3.61 9.08 -9.23
CA ASN A 38 4.05 7.75 -9.61
C ASN A 38 4.57 6.97 -8.39
N TYR A 39 5.46 7.60 -7.60
CA TYR A 39 5.97 6.99 -6.38
C TYR A 39 4.85 6.63 -5.40
N LYS A 40 3.91 7.57 -5.13
CA LYS A 40 2.78 7.33 -4.23
C LYS A 40 1.87 6.19 -4.71
N ILE A 41 1.58 6.13 -6.00
CA ILE A 41 0.77 5.05 -6.60
C ILE A 41 1.47 3.70 -6.40
N LEU A 42 2.75 3.62 -6.73
CA LEU A 42 3.52 2.37 -6.63
C LEU A 42 3.67 1.90 -5.18
N GLU A 43 4.06 2.81 -4.28
CA GLU A 43 4.14 2.53 -2.84
C GLU A 43 2.79 2.06 -2.30
N GLY A 44 1.71 2.74 -2.65
CA GLY A 44 0.35 2.41 -2.25
C GLY A 44 -0.08 1.03 -2.74
N CYS A 45 0.11 0.73 -4.03
CA CYS A 45 -0.30 -0.54 -4.62
C CYS A 45 0.49 -1.73 -4.07
N ILE A 46 1.81 -1.59 -3.92
CA ILE A 46 2.67 -2.63 -3.35
C ILE A 46 2.26 -2.89 -1.89
N SER A 47 2.05 -1.84 -1.10
CA SER A 47 1.61 -1.95 0.29
C SER A 47 0.24 -2.61 0.41
N LEU A 48 -0.70 -2.26 -0.48
CA LEU A 48 -2.04 -2.84 -0.52
C LEU A 48 -1.99 -4.33 -0.87
N TYR A 49 -1.21 -4.73 -1.88
CA TYR A 49 -1.05 -6.14 -2.23
C TYR A 49 -0.39 -6.95 -1.12
N MET A 50 0.61 -6.40 -0.45
CA MET A 50 1.22 -7.05 0.72
C MET A 50 0.20 -7.23 1.85
N ALA A 51 -0.64 -6.23 2.13
CA ALA A 51 -1.70 -6.31 3.13
C ALA A 51 -2.72 -7.40 2.79
N VAL A 52 -3.19 -7.44 1.53
CA VAL A 52 -4.12 -8.48 1.06
C VAL A 52 -3.47 -9.86 1.13
N THR A 53 -2.20 -9.98 0.73
CA THR A 53 -1.43 -11.23 0.84
C THR A 53 -1.43 -11.73 2.29
N GLU A 54 -1.03 -10.88 3.23
CA GLU A 54 -0.95 -11.24 4.65
C GLU A 54 -2.30 -11.71 5.21
N LEU A 55 -3.39 -11.00 4.88
CA LEU A 55 -4.73 -11.32 5.36
C LEU A 55 -5.38 -12.54 4.69
N THR A 56 -4.92 -12.93 3.50
CA THR A 56 -5.55 -14.01 2.72
C THR A 56 -4.75 -15.30 2.72
N ARG A 57 -3.42 -15.26 2.82
CA ARG A 57 -2.55 -16.41 2.55
C ARG A 57 -2.80 -17.63 3.44
N GLU A 58 -3.21 -17.44 4.70
CA GLU A 58 -3.52 -18.57 5.59
C GLU A 58 -4.76 -19.35 5.13
N ARG A 59 -5.79 -18.64 4.66
CA ARG A 59 -7.08 -19.26 4.29
C ARG A 59 -7.20 -19.56 2.79
N TYR A 60 -6.55 -18.76 1.95
CA TYR A 60 -6.58 -18.80 0.50
C TYR A 60 -5.16 -18.64 -0.05
N PRO A 61 -4.29 -19.67 0.08
CA PRO A 61 -2.88 -19.57 -0.26
C PRO A 61 -2.66 -19.17 -1.72
N ASP A 62 -3.35 -19.81 -2.67
CA ASP A 62 -3.23 -19.52 -4.10
C ASP A 62 -3.59 -18.06 -4.44
N LEU A 63 -4.53 -17.45 -3.69
CA LEU A 63 -4.90 -16.05 -3.86
C LEU A 63 -3.84 -15.13 -3.25
N GLY A 64 -3.35 -15.46 -2.06
CA GLY A 64 -2.24 -14.74 -1.43
C GLY A 64 -0.98 -14.75 -2.29
N ASP A 65 -0.67 -15.88 -2.91
CA ASP A 65 0.49 -16.04 -3.79
C ASP A 65 0.37 -15.15 -5.04
N GLN A 66 -0.81 -15.03 -5.66
CA GLN A 66 -1.05 -14.09 -6.77
C GLN A 66 -0.76 -12.62 -6.37
N PHE A 67 -1.20 -12.19 -5.19
CA PHE A 67 -0.89 -10.84 -4.71
C PHE A 67 0.60 -10.65 -4.37
N SER A 68 1.27 -11.71 -3.89
CA SER A 68 2.71 -11.73 -3.69
C SER A 68 3.46 -11.55 -5.02
N GLU A 69 3.07 -12.25 -6.07
CA GLU A 69 3.67 -12.13 -7.40
C GLU A 69 3.50 -10.71 -7.99
N MET A 70 2.32 -10.11 -7.81
CA MET A 70 2.10 -8.71 -8.24
C MET A 70 2.97 -7.73 -7.44
N THR A 71 3.17 -7.98 -6.15
CA THR A 71 4.09 -7.19 -5.31
C THR A 71 5.52 -7.30 -5.84
N GLU A 72 6.00 -8.52 -6.11
CA GLU A 72 7.34 -8.76 -6.65
C GLU A 72 7.55 -8.10 -8.01
N THR A 73 6.53 -8.15 -8.87
CA THR A 73 6.52 -7.46 -10.17
C THR A 73 6.70 -5.96 -10.00
N LEU A 74 5.99 -5.33 -9.07
CA LEU A 74 6.01 -3.88 -8.90
C LEU A 74 7.23 -3.35 -8.13
N ASN A 75 7.85 -4.17 -7.27
CA ASN A 75 8.94 -3.74 -6.37
C ASN A 75 10.07 -2.96 -7.08
N PRO A 76 10.65 -3.44 -8.20
CA PRO A 76 11.70 -2.69 -8.90
C PRO A 76 11.25 -1.29 -9.34
N TYR A 77 10.00 -1.15 -9.81
CA TYR A 77 9.44 0.13 -10.25
C TYR A 77 9.28 1.10 -9.09
N GLY A 78 8.78 0.63 -7.95
CA GLY A 78 8.66 1.45 -6.75
C GLY A 78 10.01 2.00 -6.29
N ILE A 79 11.05 1.16 -6.29
CA ILE A 79 12.41 1.56 -5.91
C ILE A 79 13.00 2.55 -6.94
N ILE A 80 12.83 2.30 -8.23
CA ILE A 80 13.29 3.21 -9.30
C ILE A 80 12.58 4.56 -9.19
N SER A 81 11.27 4.57 -8.94
CA SER A 81 10.49 5.79 -8.78
C SER A 81 10.99 6.62 -7.60
N LEU A 82 11.23 5.99 -6.44
CA LEU A 82 11.78 6.66 -5.27
C LEU A 82 13.19 7.22 -5.54
N SER A 83 14.05 6.38 -6.13
CA SER A 83 15.42 6.73 -6.50
C SER A 83 15.44 7.97 -7.41
N LYS A 84 14.58 8.01 -8.43
CA LYS A 84 14.44 9.15 -9.34
C LYS A 84 13.92 10.40 -8.62
N MET A 85 12.85 10.27 -7.83
CA MET A 85 12.24 11.37 -7.08
C MET A 85 13.23 12.03 -6.11
N GLN A 86 14.08 11.24 -5.45
CA GLN A 86 15.03 11.73 -4.45
C GLN A 86 16.43 12.02 -5.00
N GLY A 87 16.72 11.64 -6.26
CA GLY A 87 18.06 11.73 -6.83
C GLY A 87 19.10 10.84 -6.11
N GLN A 88 18.65 9.76 -5.49
CA GLN A 88 19.50 8.85 -4.70
C GLN A 88 19.83 7.56 -5.46
N PRO A 89 20.96 6.89 -5.16
CA PRO A 89 21.28 5.60 -5.74
C PRO A 89 20.22 4.53 -5.40
N TYR A 90 19.98 3.61 -6.34
CA TYR A 90 19.00 2.53 -6.19
C TYR A 90 19.12 1.76 -4.86
N ASN A 91 20.34 1.42 -4.43
CA ASN A 91 20.56 0.65 -3.20
C ASN A 91 20.18 1.43 -1.93
N GLU A 92 20.32 2.76 -1.95
CA GLU A 92 19.90 3.62 -0.84
C GLU A 92 18.38 3.75 -0.81
N ALA A 93 17.78 4.02 -1.96
CA ALA A 93 16.33 4.09 -2.13
C ALA A 93 15.64 2.77 -1.75
N LYS A 94 16.25 1.62 -2.04
CA LYS A 94 15.68 0.29 -1.74
C LYS A 94 15.31 0.12 -0.27
N ASN A 95 16.19 0.49 0.65
CA ASN A 95 15.93 0.30 2.07
C ASN A 95 14.85 1.25 2.58
N ILE A 96 14.87 2.50 2.10
CA ILE A 96 13.85 3.51 2.42
C ILE A 96 12.48 3.04 1.89
N PHE A 97 12.46 2.57 0.64
CA PHE A 97 11.27 2.06 -0.03
C PHE A 97 10.59 0.97 0.78
N PHE A 98 11.31 -0.09 1.15
CA PHE A 98 10.70 -1.20 1.88
C PHE A 98 10.26 -0.82 3.29
N ASN A 99 10.94 0.12 3.96
CA ASN A 99 10.48 0.64 5.24
C ASN A 99 9.14 1.38 5.08
N ASN A 100 9.01 2.23 4.06
CA ASN A 100 7.77 2.97 3.82
C ASN A 100 6.62 2.04 3.44
N VAL A 101 6.87 1.09 2.54
CA VAL A 101 5.91 0.05 2.14
C VAL A 101 5.46 -0.77 3.34
N SER A 102 6.38 -1.19 4.22
CA SER A 102 6.01 -1.96 5.42
C SER A 102 5.10 -1.15 6.34
N ASN A 103 5.43 0.13 6.57
CA ASN A 103 4.62 1.01 7.42
C ASN A 103 3.23 1.25 6.84
N LEU A 104 3.12 1.44 5.52
CA LEU A 104 1.84 1.67 4.86
C LEU A 104 1.02 0.36 4.74
N LYS A 105 1.67 -0.79 4.57
CA LYS A 105 1.03 -2.10 4.63
C LYS A 105 0.33 -2.31 5.98
N ASP A 106 0.99 -2.01 7.08
CA ASP A 106 0.38 -2.13 8.41
C ASP A 106 -0.85 -1.23 8.55
N GLN A 107 -0.83 -0.02 7.98
CA GLN A 107 -1.99 0.87 7.95
C GLN A 107 -3.14 0.29 7.12
N TYR A 108 -2.86 -0.32 5.96
CA TYR A 108 -3.87 -0.99 5.14
C TYR A 108 -4.51 -2.16 5.88
N ILE A 109 -3.72 -2.96 6.60
CA ILE A 109 -4.21 -4.08 7.42
C ILE A 109 -5.15 -3.55 8.52
N ASP A 110 -4.77 -2.47 9.20
CA ASP A 110 -5.59 -1.85 10.24
C ASP A 110 -6.94 -1.35 9.68
N GLU A 111 -6.93 -0.66 8.53
CA GLU A 111 -8.15 -0.16 7.90
C GLU A 111 -9.03 -1.30 7.38
N MET A 112 -8.43 -2.36 6.79
CA MET A 112 -9.15 -3.57 6.38
C MET A 112 -9.81 -4.27 7.57
N ASN A 113 -9.09 -4.44 8.68
CA ASN A 113 -9.62 -5.08 9.89
C ASN A 113 -10.76 -4.26 10.51
N LYS A 114 -10.61 -2.93 10.55
CA LYS A 114 -11.66 -2.01 10.99
C LYS A 114 -12.89 -2.11 10.09
N ASN A 115 -12.71 -2.12 8.77
CA ASN A 115 -13.81 -2.29 7.82
C ASN A 115 -14.48 -3.67 7.96
N GLY A 116 -13.69 -4.72 8.15
CA GLY A 116 -14.17 -6.08 8.40
C GLY A 116 -15.07 -6.18 9.63
N LYS A 117 -14.70 -5.50 10.73
CA LYS A 117 -15.52 -5.43 11.95
C LYS A 117 -16.83 -4.68 11.73
N LEU A 118 -16.82 -3.62 10.92
CA LEU A 118 -17.99 -2.77 10.68
C LEU A 118 -18.95 -3.35 9.64
N ASN A 119 -18.42 -3.91 8.55
CA ASN A 119 -19.18 -4.28 7.35
C ASN A 119 -19.19 -5.80 7.06
N GLY A 120 -18.51 -6.61 7.87
CA GLY A 120 -18.36 -8.06 7.65
C GLY A 120 -17.52 -8.42 6.42
N SER A 121 -16.79 -7.45 5.86
CA SER A 121 -15.94 -7.59 4.68
C SER A 121 -14.80 -6.58 4.76
N TYR A 122 -13.59 -6.96 4.34
CA TYR A 122 -12.45 -6.04 4.28
C TYR A 122 -12.63 -4.94 3.23
N PHE A 123 -13.39 -5.19 2.16
CA PHE A 123 -13.50 -4.27 1.02
C PHE A 123 -14.89 -3.64 0.86
N LYS A 124 -15.97 -4.35 1.20
CA LYS A 124 -17.32 -3.83 0.95
C LYS A 124 -17.56 -2.56 1.77
N GLY A 125 -18.07 -1.52 1.11
CA GLY A 125 -18.36 -0.24 1.75
C GLY A 125 -17.12 0.61 2.07
N SER A 126 -15.95 0.26 1.54
CA SER A 126 -14.73 1.05 1.63
C SER A 126 -14.12 1.31 0.24
N PHE A 127 -13.13 2.21 0.20
CA PHE A 127 -12.37 2.52 -1.02
C PHE A 127 -11.39 1.39 -1.41
N LEU A 128 -11.11 0.45 -0.51
CA LEU A 128 -10.04 -0.54 -0.66
C LEU A 128 -10.25 -1.48 -1.86
N GLY A 129 -11.50 -1.79 -2.21
CA GLY A 129 -11.81 -2.63 -3.38
C GLY A 129 -11.58 -1.90 -4.71
N ASP A 130 -11.89 -0.60 -4.75
CA ASP A 130 -11.65 0.24 -5.91
C ASP A 130 -10.15 0.45 -6.11
N ASP A 131 -9.42 0.72 -5.03
CA ASP A 131 -7.96 0.86 -5.07
C ASP A 131 -7.28 -0.44 -5.51
N LEU A 132 -7.76 -1.60 -5.06
CA LEU A 132 -7.22 -2.89 -5.50
C LEU A 132 -7.40 -3.10 -7.02
N SER A 133 -8.54 -2.67 -7.55
CA SER A 133 -8.84 -2.74 -8.98
C SER A 133 -7.97 -1.77 -9.77
N PHE A 134 -7.80 -0.54 -9.28
CA PHE A 134 -6.88 0.44 -9.86
C PHE A 134 -5.43 -0.09 -9.87
N CYS A 135 -4.95 -0.63 -8.75
CA CYS A 135 -3.61 -1.19 -8.68
C CYS A 135 -3.39 -2.34 -9.68
N TYR A 136 -4.42 -3.16 -9.92
CA TYR A 136 -4.36 -4.21 -10.92
C TYR A 136 -4.19 -3.63 -12.33
N GLU A 137 -4.89 -2.54 -12.65
CA GLU A 137 -4.71 -1.82 -13.92
C GLU A 137 -3.30 -1.23 -14.05
N VAL A 138 -2.77 -0.65 -12.97
CA VAL A 138 -1.38 -0.15 -12.91
C VAL A 138 -0.37 -1.28 -13.18
N THR A 139 -0.51 -2.42 -12.53
CA THR A 139 0.36 -3.59 -12.73
C THR A 139 0.32 -4.04 -14.19
N ARG A 140 -0.88 -4.20 -14.75
CA ARG A 140 -1.05 -4.62 -16.14
C ARG A 140 -0.45 -3.61 -17.13
N TYR A 141 -0.67 -2.32 -16.87
CA TYR A 141 -0.11 -1.24 -17.70
C TYR A 141 1.42 -1.31 -17.75
N LEU A 142 2.07 -1.45 -16.59
CA LEU A 142 3.53 -1.55 -16.52
C LEU A 142 4.04 -2.82 -17.19
N GLN A 143 3.39 -3.97 -16.97
CA GLN A 143 3.71 -5.23 -17.64
C GLN A 143 3.69 -5.08 -19.17
N LEU A 144 2.64 -4.49 -19.73
CA LEU A 144 2.52 -4.25 -21.16
C LEU A 144 3.63 -3.31 -21.68
N ALA A 145 3.89 -2.21 -20.98
CA ALA A 145 4.94 -1.28 -21.37
C ALA A 145 6.34 -1.94 -21.41
N ILE A 146 6.59 -2.89 -20.51
CA ILE A 146 7.84 -3.66 -20.50
C ILE A 146 7.88 -4.63 -21.68
N MET A 147 6.83 -5.41 -21.90
CA MET A 147 6.77 -6.36 -23.02
C MET A 147 6.98 -5.65 -24.35
N GLU A 148 6.31 -4.52 -24.57
CA GLU A 148 6.50 -3.66 -25.73
C GLU A 148 7.95 -3.16 -25.86
N SER A 149 8.59 -2.78 -24.75
CA SER A 149 9.99 -2.34 -24.74
C SER A 149 10.99 -3.46 -25.03
N LEU A 150 10.64 -4.71 -24.73
CA LEU A 150 11.44 -5.90 -25.00
C LEU A 150 11.21 -6.45 -26.43
N GLY A 151 10.22 -5.92 -27.15
CA GLY A 151 9.84 -6.39 -28.49
C GLY A 151 9.07 -7.71 -28.46
N GLU A 152 8.43 -8.04 -27.35
CA GLU A 152 7.57 -9.21 -27.15
C GLU A 152 6.09 -8.90 -27.35
#